data_AF-A0A1Q6SV08-F1
#
_entry.id   AF-A0A1Q6SV08-F1
#
_cell.length_a   1.000
_cell.length_b   1.000
_cell.length_c   1.000
_cell.angle_alpha   90.00
_cell.angle_beta   90.00
_cell.angle_gamma   90.00
#
_symmetry.space_group_name_H-M   'P 1'
#
loop_
_entity.id
_entity.type
_entity.pdbx_description
1 polymer ?
#
loop_
_entity_poly.entity_id
_entity_poly.type
_entity_poly.pdbx_seq_one_letter_code
_entity_poly.pdbx_strand_id
1 'polypeptide(L)'
;MNNINAKKRSLKLGGYSVIAKYTKYSTSAVGLYDISETSRGILSKVKDKISIYVVSDPSYTDEVTREYVAKYAGLNSNISWSTVDPAVKPGFLKEYTSESLSSQQTHLVLVNKNNGRSRVIPYTDIYYQKYTQQELLYYQMYYGSVPDNPTYFNIEQQLTSAVDYLTAEKLPTVYYITGHGETALDSTVTGLIGAENIDLAELPLLTKGSVPDDADAVIINAATKDFTEDEIKALEAYTAKGGNVLMTSFYNSELKERNLTNLYGFAKSLGLEYKDVFVFEGSADKYVQAPYNILPTVAANKFSSALGSNTHLVMLNCNAIKLAETAPEGVTVTELLATSLKGYAKTEITKDTKIEKEEGDEEGKYVLGAMAEKTADGKTSKLIWLASPALLDSRYSSYYSNISYFMAILTDLCEKESSVTINAKSLQIEALTVSEASANLWGIILIAVIPLAVLVTGFVIWNRRIKR
;
A
#
# COMPACT_ATOMS: atom_id res chain seq x y z
N MET A 1 -46.90 -7.83 -28.22
CA MET A 1 -47.20 -6.92 -29.35
C MET A 1 -46.84 -5.50 -28.95
N ASN A 2 -45.66 -5.03 -29.34
CA ASN A 2 -45.49 -3.73 -30.00
C ASN A 2 -44.06 -3.60 -30.50
N ASN A 3 -43.99 -3.51 -31.82
CA ASN A 3 -42.83 -3.43 -32.68
C ASN A 3 -42.37 -1.98 -32.74
N ILE A 4 -41.10 -1.66 -32.46
CA ILE A 4 -40.47 -0.47 -33.03
C ILE A 4 -39.11 -0.87 -33.61
N ASN A 5 -39.15 -1.07 -34.92
CA ASN A 5 -38.00 -1.17 -35.82
C ASN A 5 -37.26 0.17 -35.86
N ALA A 6 -35.95 0.17 -35.57
CA ALA A 6 -35.05 1.24 -36.00
C ALA A 6 -33.88 0.62 -36.79
N LYS A 7 -33.90 0.88 -38.09
CA LYS A 7 -32.96 0.44 -39.14
C LYS A 7 -31.49 0.59 -38.74
N LYS A 8 -30.74 -0.53 -38.82
CA LYS A 8 -29.30 -0.52 -39.11
C LYS A 8 -29.06 0.11 -40.48
N ARG A 9 -28.30 1.21 -40.53
CA ARG A 9 -27.60 1.66 -41.74
C ARG A 9 -26.10 1.57 -41.46
N SER A 10 -25.44 0.68 -42.17
CA SER A 10 -23.99 0.62 -42.28
C SER A 10 -23.49 1.81 -43.10
N LEU A 11 -22.49 2.52 -42.58
CA LEU A 11 -21.65 3.42 -43.36
C LEU A 11 -20.21 3.17 -42.95
N LYS A 12 -19.48 2.44 -43.80
CA LYS A 12 -18.03 2.45 -43.85
C LYS A 12 -17.61 3.81 -44.39
N LEU A 13 -16.89 4.60 -43.61
CA LEU A 13 -16.07 5.71 -44.12
C LEU A 13 -14.78 5.80 -43.30
N GLY A 14 -13.68 5.97 -44.05
CA GLY A 14 -12.30 5.94 -43.58
C GLY A 14 -11.91 7.06 -42.61
N GLY A 15 -10.70 6.92 -42.09
CA GLY A 15 -10.24 7.50 -40.84
C GLY A 15 -10.42 9.00 -40.68
N TYR A 16 -10.88 9.39 -39.50
CA TYR A 16 -10.58 10.64 -38.82
C TYR A 16 -10.73 10.40 -37.31
N SER A 17 -9.85 11.02 -36.52
CA SER A 17 -9.87 11.03 -35.05
C SER A 17 -11.24 11.43 -34.53
N VAL A 18 -11.88 10.57 -33.72
CA VAL A 18 -13.12 10.92 -33.02
C VAL A 18 -12.74 11.42 -31.63
N ILE A 19 -12.79 12.73 -31.45
CA ILE A 19 -12.83 13.37 -30.13
C ILE A 19 -14.21 13.05 -29.52
N ALA A 20 -14.28 12.04 -28.67
CA ALA A 20 -15.50 11.71 -27.95
C ALA A 20 -15.65 12.60 -26.71
N LYS A 21 -16.18 13.82 -26.89
CA LYS A 21 -16.75 14.62 -25.80
C LYS A 21 -18.20 14.22 -25.57
N TYR A 22 -18.42 13.09 -24.88
CA TYR A 22 -19.72 12.78 -24.28
C TYR A 22 -19.51 12.31 -22.85
N THR A 23 -19.90 13.16 -21.89
CA THR A 23 -19.93 12.82 -20.46
C THR A 23 -21.09 11.85 -20.22
N LYS A 24 -20.82 10.55 -20.27
CA LYS A 24 -21.70 9.54 -19.68
C LYS A 24 -21.54 9.62 -18.16
N TYR A 25 -22.59 10.03 -17.46
CA TYR A 25 -22.65 9.86 -16.01
C TYR A 25 -22.65 8.35 -15.69
N SER A 26 -21.82 7.91 -14.74
CA SER A 26 -21.82 6.50 -14.31
C SER A 26 -23.17 6.17 -13.70
N THR A 27 -23.96 5.35 -14.38
CA THR A 27 -25.20 4.76 -13.83
C THR A 27 -24.92 3.45 -13.10
N SER A 28 -23.65 3.01 -13.01
CA SER A 28 -23.24 1.88 -12.19
C SER A 28 -23.09 2.34 -10.74
N ALA A 29 -23.65 1.59 -9.78
CA ALA A 29 -23.54 1.88 -8.35
C ALA A 29 -22.08 1.94 -7.85
N VAL A 30 -21.13 1.39 -8.62
CA VAL A 30 -19.70 1.25 -8.29
C VAL A 30 -18.84 2.39 -8.87
N GLY A 31 -19.40 3.30 -9.69
CA GLY A 31 -18.60 4.38 -10.28
C GLY A 31 -17.49 3.87 -11.20
N LEU A 32 -17.72 2.76 -11.93
CA LEU A 32 -16.67 1.98 -12.58
C LEU A 32 -15.79 2.81 -13.53
N TYR A 33 -16.37 3.80 -14.21
CA TYR A 33 -15.70 4.70 -15.14
C TYR A 33 -15.16 5.98 -14.50
N ASP A 34 -15.33 6.19 -13.20
CA ASP A 34 -14.82 7.39 -12.54
C ASP A 34 -13.29 7.35 -12.48
N ILE A 35 -12.67 8.51 -12.66
CA ILE A 35 -11.22 8.68 -12.66
C ILE A 35 -10.92 9.65 -11.52
N SER A 36 -10.07 9.20 -10.59
CA SER A 36 -9.67 9.92 -9.39
C SER A 36 -8.93 11.23 -9.69
N GLU A 37 -8.91 12.12 -8.70
CA GLU A 37 -8.12 13.35 -8.78
C GLU A 37 -6.61 13.07 -8.88
N THR A 38 -6.12 11.97 -8.29
CA THR A 38 -4.71 11.53 -8.43
C THR A 38 -4.36 11.30 -9.90
N SER A 39 -5.15 10.48 -10.60
CA SER A 39 -4.98 10.24 -12.04
C SER A 39 -5.08 11.53 -12.85
N ARG A 40 -6.06 12.40 -12.55
CA ARG A 40 -6.21 13.69 -13.25
C ARG A 40 -5.00 14.59 -13.06
N GLY A 41 -4.47 14.66 -11.84
CA GLY A 41 -3.28 15.43 -11.48
C GLY A 41 -2.06 14.98 -12.28
N ILE A 42 -1.77 13.68 -12.30
CA ILE A 42 -0.66 13.09 -13.06
C ILE A 42 -0.85 13.36 -14.55
N LEU A 43 -2.02 13.04 -15.10
CA LEU A 43 -2.29 13.21 -16.53
C LEU A 43 -2.20 14.67 -16.97
N SER A 44 -2.57 15.64 -16.14
CA SER A 44 -2.48 17.06 -16.48
C SER A 44 -1.04 17.54 -16.72
N LYS A 45 -0.04 16.88 -16.11
CA LYS A 45 1.38 17.19 -16.25
C LYS A 45 2.04 16.52 -17.47
N VAL A 46 1.37 15.57 -18.12
CA VAL A 46 1.93 14.78 -19.24
C VAL A 46 2.12 15.64 -20.49
N LYS A 47 3.37 15.81 -20.90
CA LYS A 47 3.78 16.52 -22.13
C LYS A 47 4.15 15.57 -23.27
N ASP A 48 4.54 14.35 -22.94
CA ASP A 48 4.98 13.34 -23.91
C ASP A 48 3.80 12.72 -24.65
N LYS A 49 4.06 12.29 -25.89
CA LYS A 49 3.07 11.61 -26.73
C LYS A 49 2.96 10.15 -26.31
N ILE A 50 1.86 9.80 -25.66
CA ILE A 50 1.58 8.44 -25.23
C ILE A 50 0.55 7.80 -26.17
N SER A 51 0.81 6.56 -26.58
CA SER A 51 -0.16 5.72 -27.29
C SER A 51 -0.55 4.52 -26.44
N ILE A 52 -1.85 4.35 -26.23
CA ILE A 52 -2.44 3.20 -25.55
C ILE A 52 -3.05 2.27 -26.59
N TYR A 53 -2.58 1.04 -26.66
CA TYR A 53 -3.11 0.01 -27.55
C TYR A 53 -3.95 -0.96 -26.74
N VAL A 54 -5.23 -1.09 -27.09
CA VAL A 54 -6.13 -2.13 -26.56
C VAL A 54 -5.98 -3.36 -27.45
N VAL A 55 -5.36 -4.41 -26.92
CA VAL A 55 -4.91 -5.58 -27.68
C VAL A 55 -5.77 -6.79 -27.34
N SER A 56 -6.54 -7.28 -28.31
CA SER A 56 -7.33 -8.51 -28.23
C SER A 56 -7.89 -8.90 -29.60
N ASP A 57 -8.33 -10.14 -29.74
CA ASP A 57 -9.26 -10.50 -30.81
C ASP A 57 -10.54 -9.64 -30.66
N PRO A 58 -11.05 -9.01 -31.75
CA PRO A 58 -12.24 -8.15 -31.69
C PRO A 58 -13.48 -8.79 -31.07
N SER A 59 -13.60 -10.12 -31.12
CA SER A 59 -14.70 -10.90 -30.54
C SER A 59 -14.60 -11.02 -29.02
N TYR A 60 -13.41 -10.77 -28.46
CA TYR A 60 -13.07 -10.89 -27.04
C TYR A 60 -12.66 -9.55 -26.41
N THR A 61 -12.83 -8.44 -27.15
CA THR A 61 -12.55 -7.11 -26.60
C THR A 61 -13.49 -6.81 -25.43
N ASP A 62 -12.91 -6.54 -24.26
CA ASP A 62 -13.66 -6.07 -23.11
C ASP A 62 -14.07 -4.60 -23.32
N GLU A 63 -15.36 -4.42 -23.55
CA GLU A 63 -16.00 -3.13 -23.76
C GLU A 63 -15.79 -2.16 -22.59
N VAL A 64 -15.76 -2.69 -21.36
CA VAL A 64 -15.55 -1.89 -20.15
C VAL A 64 -14.14 -1.32 -20.13
N THR A 65 -13.13 -2.17 -20.30
CA THR A 65 -11.73 -1.75 -20.44
C THR A 65 -11.56 -0.73 -21.55
N ARG A 66 -12.15 -0.98 -22.73
CA ARG A 66 -12.02 -0.06 -23.87
C ARG A 66 -12.68 1.30 -23.62
N GLU A 67 -13.90 1.33 -23.07
CA GLU A 67 -14.59 2.60 -22.74
C GLU A 67 -13.82 3.37 -21.65
N TYR A 68 -13.25 2.67 -20.67
CA TYR A 68 -12.39 3.29 -19.66
C TYR A 68 -11.12 3.89 -20.27
N VAL A 69 -10.38 3.15 -21.11
CA VAL A 69 -9.20 3.66 -21.82
C VAL A 69 -9.54 4.89 -22.66
N ALA A 70 -10.68 4.88 -23.35
CA ALA A 70 -11.12 6.01 -24.15
C ALA A 70 -11.37 7.27 -23.30
N LYS A 71 -12.04 7.11 -22.15
CA LYS A 71 -12.28 8.21 -21.21
C LYS A 71 -10.97 8.72 -20.59
N TYR A 72 -10.08 7.80 -20.22
CA TYR A 72 -8.77 8.09 -19.62
C TYR A 72 -7.87 8.87 -20.59
N ALA A 73 -7.69 8.38 -21.81
CA ALA A 73 -6.94 9.06 -22.86
C ALA A 73 -7.54 10.43 -23.21
N GLY A 74 -8.87 10.57 -23.13
CA GLY A 74 -9.56 11.84 -23.37
C GLY A 74 -9.26 12.95 -22.36
N LEU A 75 -8.57 12.66 -21.24
CA LEU A 75 -8.18 13.65 -20.24
C LEU A 75 -6.97 14.51 -20.66
N ASN A 76 -6.13 14.05 -21.60
CA ASN A 76 -4.98 14.80 -22.10
C ASN A 76 -4.80 14.59 -23.62
N SER A 77 -4.67 15.69 -24.38
CA SER A 77 -4.52 15.66 -25.84
C SER A 77 -3.24 14.99 -26.35
N ASN A 78 -2.22 14.81 -25.51
CA ASN A 78 -1.00 14.09 -25.86
C ASN A 78 -1.15 12.57 -25.74
N ILE A 79 -2.26 12.10 -25.18
CA ILE A 79 -2.56 10.68 -25.01
C ILE A 79 -3.56 10.26 -26.07
N SER A 80 -3.21 9.22 -26.82
CA SER A 80 -4.02 8.65 -27.88
C SER A 80 -4.25 7.17 -27.62
N TRP A 81 -5.33 6.61 -28.15
CA TRP A 81 -5.59 5.18 -28.02
C TRP A 81 -6.11 4.57 -29.32
N SER A 82 -5.89 3.26 -29.49
CA SER A 82 -6.39 2.48 -30.63
C SER A 82 -6.52 1.00 -30.27
N THR A 83 -7.25 0.23 -31.07
CA THR A 83 -7.31 -1.23 -30.93
C THR A 83 -6.28 -1.91 -31.83
N VAL A 84 -5.76 -3.05 -31.39
CA VAL A 84 -4.86 -3.91 -32.16
C VAL A 84 -5.38 -5.33 -32.12
N ASP A 85 -5.66 -5.88 -33.30
CA ASP A 85 -6.00 -7.29 -33.49
C ASP A 85 -4.70 -8.11 -33.68
N PRO A 86 -4.34 -9.01 -32.74
CA PRO A 86 -3.17 -9.87 -32.87
C PRO A 86 -3.17 -10.79 -34.09
N ALA A 87 -4.35 -11.13 -34.64
CA ALA A 87 -4.46 -11.93 -35.86
C ALA A 87 -4.10 -11.13 -37.11
N VAL A 88 -4.37 -9.81 -37.11
CA VAL A 88 -3.99 -8.89 -38.21
C VAL A 88 -2.54 -8.43 -38.07
N LYS A 89 -2.06 -8.23 -36.84
CA LYS A 89 -0.67 -7.84 -36.54
C LYS A 89 0.02 -8.89 -35.66
N PRO A 90 0.36 -10.06 -36.23
CA PRO A 90 1.05 -11.10 -35.49
C PRO A 90 2.41 -10.58 -35.01
N GLY A 91 2.74 -10.85 -33.75
CA GLY A 91 4.00 -10.42 -33.14
C GLY A 91 3.99 -9.03 -32.50
N PHE A 92 2.90 -8.27 -32.58
CA PHE A 92 2.81 -6.95 -31.95
C PHE A 92 3.18 -6.97 -30.46
N LEU A 93 2.64 -7.91 -29.69
CA LEU A 93 2.98 -8.04 -28.26
C LEU A 93 4.45 -8.43 -28.02
N LYS A 94 5.07 -9.17 -28.95
CA LYS A 94 6.47 -9.60 -28.83
C LYS A 94 7.46 -8.44 -28.95
N GLU A 95 7.04 -7.30 -29.48
CA GLU A 95 7.84 -6.07 -29.48
C GLU A 95 8.00 -5.50 -28.06
N TYR A 96 7.09 -5.83 -27.13
CA TYR A 96 6.98 -5.18 -25.82
C TYR A 96 7.06 -6.15 -24.64
N THR A 97 6.81 -7.44 -24.84
CA THR A 97 6.92 -8.46 -23.78
C THR A 97 7.33 -9.83 -24.33
N SER A 98 8.08 -10.58 -23.53
CA SER A 98 8.36 -12.00 -23.76
C SER A 98 7.26 -12.93 -23.24
N GLU A 99 6.30 -12.40 -22.49
CA GLU A 99 5.19 -13.18 -21.93
C GLU A 99 4.22 -13.65 -23.03
N SER A 100 3.72 -14.88 -22.87
CA SER A 100 2.70 -15.43 -23.74
C SER A 100 1.31 -15.03 -23.25
N LEU A 101 0.76 -13.97 -23.82
CA LEU A 101 -0.56 -13.44 -23.48
C LEU A 101 -1.65 -13.95 -24.45
N SER A 102 -2.82 -14.28 -23.91
CA SER A 102 -3.94 -14.86 -24.68
C SER A 102 -4.66 -13.81 -25.52
N SER A 103 -4.83 -14.05 -26.83
CA SER A 103 -5.61 -13.15 -27.68
C SER A 103 -7.12 -13.12 -27.34
N GLN A 104 -7.59 -14.08 -26.54
CA GLN A 104 -8.98 -14.14 -26.03
C GLN A 104 -9.19 -13.30 -24.76
N GLN A 105 -8.18 -12.54 -24.35
CA GLN A 105 -8.26 -11.60 -23.25
C GLN A 105 -7.83 -10.22 -23.74
N THR A 106 -8.32 -9.17 -23.08
CA THR A 106 -7.96 -7.78 -23.41
C THR A 106 -6.75 -7.34 -22.58
N HIS A 107 -5.67 -7.04 -23.29
CA HIS A 107 -4.43 -6.51 -22.74
C HIS A 107 -4.25 -5.05 -23.17
N LEU A 108 -3.42 -4.30 -22.45
CA LEU A 108 -3.04 -2.96 -22.85
C LEU A 108 -1.53 -2.89 -23.11
N VAL A 109 -1.14 -2.10 -24.10
CA VAL A 109 0.25 -1.71 -24.30
C VAL A 109 0.31 -0.20 -24.35
N LEU A 110 1.07 0.41 -23.45
CA LEU A 110 1.32 1.84 -23.46
C LEU A 110 2.72 2.10 -23.97
N VAL A 111 2.87 3.05 -24.88
CA VAL A 111 4.16 3.41 -25.48
C VAL A 111 4.32 4.92 -25.46
N ASN A 112 5.42 5.38 -24.88
CA ASN A 112 5.86 6.75 -25.02
C ASN A 112 6.60 6.93 -26.35
N LYS A 113 6.05 7.74 -27.25
CA LYS A 113 6.60 7.97 -28.58
C LYS A 113 7.79 8.94 -28.59
N ASN A 114 8.03 9.66 -27.49
CA ASN A 114 9.16 10.56 -27.36
C ASN A 114 10.44 9.80 -26.99
N ASN A 115 10.37 8.89 -26.03
CA ASN A 115 11.55 8.18 -25.49
C ASN A 115 11.58 6.67 -25.79
N GLY A 116 10.52 6.10 -26.38
CA GLY A 116 10.43 4.68 -26.74
C GLY A 116 10.12 3.74 -25.57
N ARG A 117 10.01 4.24 -24.33
CA ARG A 117 9.64 3.43 -23.17
C ARG A 117 8.24 2.85 -23.37
N SER A 118 8.01 1.62 -22.92
CA SER A 118 6.73 0.93 -23.07
C SER A 118 6.39 0.12 -21.82
N ARG A 119 5.10 -0.10 -21.59
CA ARG A 119 4.59 -1.01 -20.55
C ARG A 119 3.45 -1.85 -21.09
N VAL A 120 3.50 -3.15 -20.83
CA VAL A 120 2.39 -4.07 -21.10
C VAL A 120 1.61 -4.26 -19.81
N ILE A 121 0.29 -4.19 -19.89
CA ILE A 121 -0.64 -4.46 -18.79
C ILE A 121 -1.48 -5.68 -19.20
N PRO A 122 -1.19 -6.86 -18.65
CA PRO A 122 -1.99 -8.07 -18.85
C PRO A 122 -3.43 -7.93 -18.33
N TYR A 123 -4.31 -8.82 -18.77
CA TYR A 123 -5.71 -8.83 -18.34
C TYR A 123 -5.83 -9.07 -16.83
N THR A 124 -4.95 -9.91 -16.29
CA THR A 124 -4.87 -10.27 -14.87
C THR A 124 -4.52 -9.08 -13.97
N ASP A 125 -3.90 -8.03 -14.51
CA ASP A 125 -3.57 -6.82 -13.75
C ASP A 125 -4.73 -5.82 -13.76
N ILE A 126 -5.54 -5.86 -14.82
CA ILE A 126 -6.78 -5.07 -14.96
C ILE A 126 -7.89 -5.69 -14.10
N TYR A 127 -7.99 -7.01 -14.12
CA TYR A 127 -8.99 -7.79 -13.40
C TYR A 127 -8.30 -8.88 -12.60
N TYR A 128 -8.39 -8.79 -11.27
CA TYR A 128 -7.83 -9.80 -10.39
C TYR A 128 -8.85 -10.27 -9.38
N GLN A 129 -8.54 -11.44 -8.81
CA GLN A 129 -9.26 -12.02 -7.70
C GLN A 129 -8.48 -11.75 -6.42
N LYS A 130 -9.18 -11.26 -5.41
CA LYS A 130 -8.68 -11.21 -4.04
C LYS A 130 -9.79 -11.66 -3.12
N TYR A 131 -9.45 -12.64 -2.29
CA TYR A 131 -10.31 -13.21 -1.27
C TYR A 131 -9.53 -13.21 0.05
N THR A 132 -10.22 -12.90 1.13
CA THR A 132 -9.71 -13.13 2.49
C THR A 132 -9.62 -14.64 2.75
N GLN A 133 -8.79 -15.05 3.72
CA GLN A 133 -8.75 -16.46 4.11
C GLN A 133 -10.11 -17.00 4.57
N GLN A 134 -10.93 -16.15 5.19
CA GLN A 134 -12.28 -16.51 5.61
C GLN A 134 -13.17 -16.81 4.41
N GLU A 135 -13.12 -15.98 3.36
CA GLU A 135 -13.89 -16.18 2.14
C GLU A 135 -13.42 -17.42 1.38
N LEU A 136 -12.10 -17.66 1.31
CA LEU A 136 -11.56 -18.87 0.70
C LEU A 136 -12.07 -20.12 1.42
N LEU A 137 -12.04 -20.14 2.75
CA LEU A 137 -12.59 -21.24 3.56
C LEU A 137 -14.10 -21.40 3.35
N TYR A 138 -14.85 -20.30 3.30
CA TYR A 138 -16.28 -20.31 3.05
C TYR A 138 -16.61 -20.92 1.68
N TYR A 139 -15.96 -20.45 0.61
CA TYR A 139 -16.17 -20.99 -0.74
C TYR A 139 -15.77 -22.47 -0.83
N GLN A 140 -14.64 -22.84 -0.23
CA GLN A 140 -14.20 -24.23 -0.20
C GLN A 140 -15.17 -25.14 0.57
N MET A 141 -15.73 -24.67 1.69
CA MET A 141 -16.63 -25.47 2.54
C MET A 141 -18.04 -25.62 1.95
N TYR A 142 -18.60 -24.54 1.38
CA TYR A 142 -19.99 -24.54 0.90
C TYR A 142 -20.12 -24.87 -0.59
N TYR A 143 -19.16 -24.45 -1.41
CA TYR A 143 -19.21 -24.58 -2.87
C TYR A 143 -18.16 -25.54 -3.43
N GLY A 144 -17.24 -26.05 -2.58
CA GLY A 144 -16.18 -26.98 -2.98
C GLY A 144 -15.12 -26.37 -3.91
N SER A 145 -15.26 -25.10 -4.28
CA SER A 145 -14.41 -24.38 -5.24
C SER A 145 -14.56 -22.86 -5.05
N VAL A 146 -13.54 -22.10 -5.46
CA VAL A 146 -13.56 -20.64 -5.47
C VAL A 146 -14.08 -20.15 -6.84
N PRO A 147 -14.98 -19.16 -6.89
CA PRO A 147 -15.45 -18.62 -8.17
C PRO A 147 -14.31 -18.07 -9.01
N ASP A 148 -14.33 -18.34 -10.32
CA ASP A 148 -13.28 -17.89 -11.24
C ASP A 148 -13.54 -16.49 -11.84
N ASN A 149 -14.59 -15.81 -11.38
CA ASN A 149 -14.89 -14.45 -11.84
C ASN A 149 -13.99 -13.44 -11.12
N PRO A 150 -13.54 -12.37 -11.81
CA PRO A 150 -12.76 -11.32 -11.17
C PRO A 150 -13.58 -10.61 -10.08
N THR A 151 -12.91 -10.29 -8.97
CA THR A 151 -13.55 -9.58 -7.85
C THR A 151 -13.16 -8.10 -7.79
N TYR A 152 -12.09 -7.70 -8.49
CA TYR A 152 -11.63 -6.32 -8.54
C TYR A 152 -11.35 -5.87 -9.97
N PHE A 153 -11.58 -4.57 -10.20
CA PHE A 153 -11.23 -3.83 -11.41
C PHE A 153 -10.21 -2.74 -11.09
N ASN A 154 -8.99 -2.90 -11.61
CA ASN A 154 -7.80 -2.15 -11.22
C ASN A 154 -7.19 -1.34 -12.37
N ILE A 155 -7.96 -1.10 -13.43
CA ILE A 155 -7.45 -0.45 -14.63
C ILE A 155 -6.85 0.94 -14.37
N GLU A 156 -7.40 1.68 -13.40
CA GLU A 156 -6.97 3.05 -13.13
C GLU A 156 -5.55 3.09 -12.58
N GLN A 157 -5.27 2.26 -11.57
CA GLN A 157 -3.92 2.08 -11.03
C GLN A 157 -2.94 1.71 -12.14
N GLN A 158 -3.31 0.73 -12.97
CA GLN A 158 -2.42 0.22 -14.02
C GLN A 158 -2.12 1.28 -15.08
N LEU A 159 -3.13 2.00 -15.55
CA LEU A 159 -2.95 3.08 -16.53
C LEU A 159 -2.13 4.24 -15.95
N THR A 160 -2.45 4.68 -14.73
CA THR A 160 -1.78 5.83 -14.11
C THR A 160 -0.35 5.53 -13.73
N SER A 161 -0.08 4.37 -13.13
CA SER A 161 1.29 3.92 -12.86
C SER A 161 2.08 3.73 -14.17
N ALA A 162 1.46 3.19 -15.22
CA ALA A 162 2.12 3.08 -16.53
C ALA A 162 2.44 4.45 -17.13
N VAL A 163 1.53 5.42 -17.11
CA VAL A 163 1.80 6.76 -17.63
C VAL A 163 2.89 7.46 -16.83
N ASP A 164 2.85 7.40 -15.49
CA ASP A 164 3.91 7.93 -14.62
C ASP A 164 5.27 7.34 -14.99
N TYR A 165 5.38 6.00 -15.03
CA TYR A 165 6.57 5.28 -15.47
C TYR A 165 7.07 5.72 -16.84
N LEU A 166 6.16 5.88 -17.80
CA LEU A 166 6.50 6.24 -19.17
C LEU A 166 7.05 7.66 -19.29
N THR A 167 6.62 8.57 -18.41
CA THR A 167 6.99 9.99 -18.42
C THR A 167 8.04 10.38 -17.39
N ALA A 168 8.40 9.48 -16.47
CA ALA A 168 9.42 9.73 -15.45
C ALA A 168 10.79 9.94 -16.08
N GLU A 169 11.46 11.04 -15.70
CA GLU A 169 12.84 11.33 -16.14
C GLU A 169 13.82 10.30 -15.57
N LYS A 170 13.72 10.03 -14.27
CA LYS A 170 14.45 8.99 -13.53
C LYS A 170 13.45 8.14 -12.75
N LEU A 171 13.65 6.82 -12.76
CA LEU A 171 12.94 5.91 -11.86
C LEU A 171 13.78 5.75 -10.59
N PRO A 172 13.18 5.96 -9.41
CA PRO A 172 13.90 5.79 -8.17
C PRO A 172 14.28 4.33 -7.97
N THR A 173 15.50 4.10 -7.48
CA THR A 173 16.02 2.77 -7.18
C THR A 173 16.27 2.63 -5.68
N VAL A 174 15.68 1.62 -5.08
CA VAL A 174 15.85 1.25 -3.68
C VAL A 174 16.60 -0.06 -3.61
N TYR A 175 17.64 -0.09 -2.78
CA TYR A 175 18.37 -1.32 -2.48
C TYR A 175 17.99 -1.83 -1.11
N TYR A 176 17.75 -3.13 -0.97
CA TYR A 176 17.58 -3.76 0.34
C TYR A 176 18.83 -4.59 0.67
N ILE A 177 19.44 -4.31 1.82
CA ILE A 177 20.68 -4.98 2.23
C ILE A 177 20.40 -6.42 2.64
N THR A 178 21.33 -7.30 2.27
CA THR A 178 21.33 -8.71 2.64
C THR A 178 22.71 -9.14 3.14
N GLY A 179 22.72 -10.13 4.04
CA GLY A 179 23.94 -10.79 4.53
C GLY A 179 24.03 -10.89 6.05
N HIS A 180 23.18 -10.15 6.76
CA HIS A 180 23.26 -9.97 8.22
C HIS A 180 22.01 -10.51 8.92
N GLY A 181 21.27 -11.38 8.24
CA GLY A 181 20.06 -12.03 8.78
C GLY A 181 18.85 -11.09 8.81
N GLU A 182 18.76 -10.19 7.83
CA GLU A 182 17.65 -9.30 7.61
C GLU A 182 16.36 -10.06 7.31
N THR A 183 15.24 -9.48 7.73
CA THR A 183 13.91 -9.98 7.37
C THR A 183 13.60 -9.63 5.91
N ALA A 184 13.31 -10.64 5.09
CA ALA A 184 12.93 -10.41 3.70
C ALA A 184 11.60 -9.64 3.60
N LEU A 185 11.48 -8.78 2.59
CA LEU A 185 10.22 -8.14 2.25
C LEU A 185 9.30 -9.14 1.55
N ASP A 186 8.04 -9.21 1.97
CA ASP A 186 7.08 -10.11 1.34
C ASP A 186 6.60 -9.62 -0.04
N SER A 187 5.92 -10.49 -0.78
CA SER A 187 5.44 -10.20 -2.14
C SER A 187 4.40 -9.07 -2.20
N THR A 188 3.64 -8.85 -1.13
CA THR A 188 2.67 -7.74 -1.06
C THR A 188 3.42 -6.42 -0.98
N VAL A 189 4.42 -6.34 -0.10
CA VAL A 189 5.22 -5.11 0.09
C VAL A 189 6.03 -4.80 -1.16
N THR A 190 6.73 -5.78 -1.72
CA THR A 190 7.49 -5.59 -2.98
C THR A 190 6.59 -5.21 -4.15
N GLY A 191 5.38 -5.77 -4.24
CA GLY A 191 4.38 -5.38 -5.22
C GLY A 191 3.91 -3.93 -5.09
N LEU A 192 3.73 -3.43 -3.86
CA LEU A 192 3.37 -2.03 -3.60
C LEU A 192 4.50 -1.05 -3.95
N ILE A 193 5.75 -1.43 -3.66
CA ILE A 193 6.93 -0.66 -4.09
C ILE A 193 6.98 -0.56 -5.62
N GLY A 194 6.78 -1.67 -6.32
CA GLY A 194 6.72 -1.69 -7.79
C GLY A 194 5.53 -0.91 -8.37
N ALA A 195 4.38 -0.89 -7.69
CA ALA A 195 3.22 -0.09 -8.10
C ALA A 195 3.51 1.42 -8.06
N GLU A 196 4.39 1.84 -7.15
CA GLU A 196 4.94 3.20 -7.06
C GLU A 196 6.05 3.49 -8.08
N ASN A 197 6.32 2.58 -9.02
CA ASN A 197 7.41 2.69 -10.00
C ASN A 197 8.79 2.90 -9.35
N ILE A 198 9.00 2.25 -8.21
CA ILE A 198 10.30 2.18 -7.53
C ILE A 198 10.93 0.84 -7.86
N ASP A 199 12.13 0.87 -8.43
CA ASP A 199 12.92 -0.34 -8.68
C ASP A 199 13.50 -0.84 -7.35
N LEU A 200 13.34 -2.12 -7.07
CA LEU A 200 13.82 -2.74 -5.83
C LEU A 200 14.85 -3.82 -6.15
N ALA A 201 16.03 -3.75 -5.54
CA ALA A 201 17.11 -4.70 -5.77
C ALA A 201 17.81 -5.15 -4.48
N GLU A 202 18.37 -6.35 -4.49
CA GLU A 202 19.23 -6.87 -3.42
C GLU A 202 20.60 -6.20 -3.41
N LEU A 203 21.10 -5.90 -2.22
CA LEU A 203 22.45 -5.40 -1.99
C LEU A 203 23.19 -6.23 -0.94
N PRO A 204 23.90 -7.29 -1.35
CA PRO A 204 24.88 -7.96 -0.49
C PRO A 204 26.11 -7.04 -0.31
N LEU A 205 26.00 -6.08 0.62
CA LEU A 205 26.92 -4.94 0.76
C LEU A 205 28.37 -5.39 0.98
N LEU A 206 28.61 -6.41 1.81
CA LEU A 206 29.93 -7.00 2.02
C LEU A 206 30.64 -7.41 0.72
N THR A 207 29.89 -8.01 -0.21
CA THR A 207 30.46 -8.52 -1.47
C THR A 207 30.56 -7.42 -2.53
N LYS A 208 29.64 -6.45 -2.51
CA LYS A 208 29.63 -5.32 -3.45
C LYS A 208 30.63 -4.23 -3.08
N GLY A 209 30.94 -4.07 -1.78
CA GLY A 209 31.90 -3.09 -1.25
C GLY A 209 31.41 -1.64 -1.21
N SER A 210 30.36 -1.29 -1.95
CA SER A 210 29.75 0.04 -1.94
C SER A 210 28.26 0.00 -2.25
N VAL A 211 27.53 1.00 -1.78
CA VAL A 211 26.16 1.27 -2.26
C VAL A 211 26.25 1.79 -3.71
N PRO A 212 25.46 1.26 -4.66
CA PRO A 212 25.43 1.73 -6.05
C PRO A 212 25.09 3.22 -6.17
N ASP A 213 25.70 3.92 -7.13
CA ASP A 213 25.50 5.36 -7.34
C ASP A 213 24.09 5.72 -7.83
N ASP A 214 23.31 4.75 -8.33
CA ASP A 214 21.92 4.94 -8.75
C ASP A 214 20.91 4.82 -7.59
N ALA A 215 21.35 4.36 -6.41
CA ALA A 215 20.51 4.20 -5.23
C ALA A 215 19.97 5.54 -4.72
N ASP A 216 18.65 5.64 -4.62
CA ASP A 216 17.96 6.76 -3.98
C ASP A 216 17.69 6.48 -2.48
N ALA A 217 17.51 5.21 -2.11
CA ALA A 217 17.45 4.78 -0.72
C ALA A 217 17.99 3.36 -0.51
N VAL A 218 18.41 3.08 0.74
CA VAL A 218 18.79 1.75 1.20
C VAL A 218 17.91 1.31 2.37
N ILE A 219 17.42 0.07 2.34
CA ILE A 219 16.64 -0.55 3.42
C ILE A 219 17.52 -1.58 4.17
N ILE A 220 17.58 -1.46 5.50
CA ILE A 220 18.17 -2.45 6.41
C ILE A 220 17.05 -2.98 7.31
N ASN A 221 16.46 -4.12 6.95
CA ASN A 221 15.27 -4.61 7.64
C ASN A 221 15.63 -5.63 8.74
N ALA A 222 15.72 -5.16 9.98
CA ALA A 222 15.86 -6.00 11.16
C ALA A 222 17.06 -6.96 11.08
N ALA A 223 18.26 -6.40 10.81
CA ALA A 223 19.51 -7.14 10.85
C ALA A 223 19.72 -7.80 12.22
N THR A 224 20.27 -9.02 12.22
CA THR A 224 20.52 -9.83 13.43
C THR A 224 21.99 -10.13 13.66
N LYS A 225 22.86 -9.75 12.71
CA LYS A 225 24.31 -9.81 12.81
C LYS A 225 24.89 -8.43 12.54
N ASP A 226 26.03 -8.15 13.13
CA ASP A 226 26.65 -6.84 12.99
C ASP A 226 27.35 -6.68 11.64
N PHE A 227 27.45 -5.45 11.19
CA PHE A 227 28.11 -5.05 9.97
C PHE A 227 29.62 -4.99 10.20
N THR A 228 30.42 -5.17 9.16
CA THR A 228 31.86 -4.95 9.21
C THR A 228 32.19 -3.45 9.16
N GLU A 229 33.38 -3.06 9.60
CA GLU A 229 33.82 -1.66 9.51
C GLU A 229 33.82 -1.12 8.08
N ASP A 230 34.16 -1.96 7.09
CA ASP A 230 34.20 -1.54 5.68
C ASP A 230 32.79 -1.32 5.11
N GLU A 231 31.80 -2.09 5.55
CA GLU A 231 30.41 -1.85 5.20
C GLU A 231 29.86 -0.56 5.81
N ILE A 232 30.25 -0.26 7.06
CA ILE A 232 29.89 1.03 7.68
C ILE A 232 30.53 2.20 6.92
N LYS A 233 31.81 2.10 6.54
CA LYS A 233 32.45 3.13 5.69
C LYS A 233 31.70 3.30 4.36
N ALA A 234 31.18 2.22 3.78
CA ALA A 234 30.37 2.30 2.56
C ALA A 234 29.04 3.06 2.79
N LEU A 235 28.35 2.80 3.91
CA LEU A 235 27.13 3.54 4.30
C LEU A 235 27.41 5.02 4.62
N GLU A 236 28.52 5.30 5.30
CA GLU A 236 28.98 6.67 5.58
C GLU A 236 29.30 7.42 4.28
N ALA A 237 30.01 6.79 3.34
CA ALA A 237 30.31 7.39 2.04
C ALA A 237 29.04 7.65 1.22
N TYR A 238 28.06 6.75 1.29
CA TYR A 238 26.76 6.90 0.64
C TYR A 238 25.95 8.06 1.25
N THR A 239 25.81 8.12 2.58
CA THR A 239 25.08 9.20 3.25
C THR A 239 25.79 10.55 3.13
N ALA A 240 27.12 10.60 3.11
CA ALA A 240 27.89 11.83 2.83
C ALA A 240 27.60 12.42 1.44
N LYS A 241 27.14 11.60 0.48
CA LYS A 241 26.69 12.04 -0.85
C LYS A 241 25.20 12.41 -0.90
N GLY A 242 24.49 12.41 0.24
CA GLY A 242 23.05 12.66 0.30
C GLY A 242 22.18 11.40 0.25
N GLY A 243 22.78 10.21 0.30
CA GLY A 243 22.05 8.95 0.26
C GLY A 243 21.14 8.74 1.47
N ASN A 244 19.97 8.16 1.25
CA ASN A 244 18.96 7.92 2.29
C ASN A 244 18.99 6.48 2.81
N VAL A 245 18.80 6.29 4.12
CA VAL A 245 18.75 4.99 4.78
C VAL A 245 17.47 4.85 5.60
N LEU A 246 16.75 3.76 5.37
CA LEU A 246 15.67 3.29 6.23
C LEU A 246 16.12 2.02 6.94
N MET A 247 16.14 2.03 8.26
CA MET A 247 16.46 0.83 9.04
C MET A 247 15.33 0.46 10.00
N THR A 248 15.16 -0.84 10.20
CA THR A 248 14.33 -1.36 11.27
C THR A 248 15.17 -2.18 12.24
N SER A 249 14.78 -2.17 13.50
CA SER A 249 15.33 -3.05 14.53
C SER A 249 14.21 -3.61 15.38
N PHE A 250 14.55 -4.52 16.28
CA PHE A 250 13.63 -5.03 17.29
C PHE A 250 14.43 -5.58 18.46
N TYR A 251 13.77 -5.77 19.59
CA TYR A 251 14.32 -6.53 20.69
C TYR A 251 14.10 -8.02 20.44
N ASN A 252 15.19 -8.77 20.35
CA ASN A 252 15.17 -10.21 20.18
C ASN A 252 15.82 -10.91 21.38
N SER A 253 15.00 -11.50 22.25
CA SER A 253 15.49 -12.22 23.43
C SER A 253 16.27 -13.49 23.12
N GLU A 254 16.23 -13.97 21.86
CA GLU A 254 16.99 -15.15 21.43
C GLU A 254 18.42 -14.81 20.98
N LEU A 255 18.73 -13.53 20.74
CA LEU A 255 20.09 -13.10 20.38
C LEU A 255 20.94 -12.91 21.62
N LYS A 256 22.15 -13.53 21.60
CA LYS A 256 23.16 -13.35 22.66
C LYS A 256 23.73 -11.93 22.69
N GLU A 257 23.90 -11.33 21.52
CA GLU A 257 24.40 -9.97 21.33
C GLU A 257 23.35 -9.23 20.49
N ARG A 258 22.55 -8.37 21.14
CA ARG A 258 21.53 -7.56 20.47
C ARG A 258 22.10 -6.23 19.97
N ASN A 259 23.19 -5.77 20.58
CA ASN A 259 23.84 -4.52 20.23
C ASN A 259 24.77 -4.72 19.03
N LEU A 260 24.26 -4.39 17.83
CA LEU A 260 25.04 -4.34 16.61
C LEU A 260 25.92 -3.09 16.65
N THR A 261 27.09 -3.23 17.28
CA THR A 261 27.99 -2.14 17.66
C THR A 261 28.33 -1.24 16.46
N ASN A 262 28.59 -1.82 15.29
CA ASN A 262 28.94 -1.07 14.09
C ASN A 262 27.72 -0.39 13.46
N LEU A 263 26.62 -1.12 13.25
CA LEU A 263 25.39 -0.55 12.67
C LEU A 263 24.79 0.55 13.56
N TYR A 264 24.69 0.31 14.86
CA TYR A 264 24.16 1.28 15.82
C TYR A 264 25.17 2.38 16.13
N GLY A 265 26.47 2.12 15.99
CA GLY A 265 27.52 3.14 16.00
C GLY A 265 27.35 4.14 14.85
N PHE A 266 27.03 3.65 13.65
CA PHE A 266 26.67 4.50 12.50
C PHE A 266 25.44 5.36 12.79
N ALA A 267 24.35 4.79 13.31
CA ALA A 267 23.17 5.56 13.72
C ALA A 267 23.49 6.60 14.80
N LYS A 268 24.34 6.25 15.77
CA LYS A 268 24.78 7.15 16.84
C LYS A 268 25.60 8.32 16.33
N SER A 269 26.41 8.13 15.28
CA SER A 269 27.13 9.22 14.60
C SER A 269 26.19 10.28 14.01
N LEU A 270 24.93 9.90 13.75
CA LEU A 270 23.84 10.76 13.30
C LEU A 270 22.88 11.15 14.44
N GLY A 271 23.27 10.97 15.70
CA GLY A 271 22.51 11.42 16.86
C GLY A 271 21.36 10.50 17.30
N LEU A 272 21.27 9.27 16.77
CA LEU A 272 20.28 8.27 17.19
C LEU A 272 20.97 7.09 17.89
N GLU A 273 20.72 6.91 19.18
CA GLU A 273 21.40 5.88 19.99
C GLU A 273 20.49 4.68 20.27
N TYR A 274 21.02 3.47 20.07
CA TYR A 274 20.36 2.23 20.47
C TYR A 274 20.20 2.15 21.99
N LYS A 275 19.00 1.78 22.46
CA LYS A 275 18.76 1.38 23.83
C LYS A 275 18.30 -0.07 23.87
N ASP A 276 19.14 -0.91 24.46
CA ASP A 276 18.89 -2.35 24.63
C ASP A 276 17.91 -2.61 25.78
N VAL A 277 16.63 -2.35 25.51
CA VAL A 277 15.53 -2.58 26.45
C VAL A 277 14.33 -3.08 25.68
N PHE A 278 13.52 -3.94 26.29
CA PHE A 278 12.24 -4.36 25.77
C PHE A 278 11.16 -3.39 26.23
N VAL A 279 10.55 -2.68 25.29
CA VAL A 279 9.58 -1.61 25.60
C VAL A 279 8.16 -2.17 25.67
N PHE A 280 7.44 -1.69 26.68
CA PHE A 280 6.02 -1.96 26.92
C PHE A 280 5.24 -0.65 27.06
N GLU A 281 3.95 -0.71 26.77
CA GLU A 281 3.00 0.39 26.95
C GLU A 281 2.13 0.17 28.20
N GLY A 282 2.10 1.16 29.10
CA GLY A 282 1.30 1.09 30.33
C GLY A 282 -0.13 1.63 30.21
N SER A 283 -0.47 2.31 29.12
CA SER A 283 -1.83 2.82 28.87
C SER A 283 -2.65 1.76 28.11
N ALA A 284 -3.74 1.29 28.73
CA ALA A 284 -4.59 0.23 28.20
C ALA A 284 -5.23 0.55 26.83
N ASP A 285 -5.40 1.83 26.49
CA ASP A 285 -5.91 2.31 25.20
C ASP A 285 -4.82 2.41 24.12
N LYS A 286 -3.56 2.13 24.46
CA LYS A 286 -2.38 2.28 23.60
C LYS A 286 -1.65 0.97 23.31
N TYR A 287 -2.25 -0.18 23.63
CA TYR A 287 -1.75 -1.49 23.20
C TYR A 287 -2.88 -2.43 22.82
N VAL A 288 -2.56 -3.53 22.14
CA VAL A 288 -3.53 -4.54 21.71
C VAL A 288 -3.09 -5.94 22.12
N GLN A 289 -3.96 -6.68 22.81
CA GLN A 289 -3.70 -8.02 23.39
C GLN A 289 -2.64 -8.05 24.50
N ALA A 290 -1.47 -7.44 24.29
CA ALA A 290 -0.38 -7.39 25.26
C ALA A 290 0.33 -6.03 25.24
N PRO A 291 0.86 -5.55 26.39
CA PRO A 291 1.59 -4.29 26.51
C PRO A 291 2.79 -4.09 25.55
N TYR A 292 3.39 -5.16 25.03
CA TYR A 292 4.50 -5.09 24.05
C TYR A 292 4.02 -5.01 22.58
N ASN A 293 2.70 -5.05 22.34
CA ASN A 293 2.07 -4.80 21.05
C ASN A 293 1.53 -3.36 21.03
N ILE A 294 2.45 -2.43 20.84
CA ILE A 294 2.22 -1.01 21.12
C ILE A 294 1.48 -0.37 19.94
N LEU A 295 0.47 0.44 20.25
CA LEU A 295 -0.16 1.39 19.35
C LEU A 295 0.52 2.76 19.58
N PRO A 296 1.60 3.08 18.84
CA PRO A 296 2.42 4.23 19.16
C PRO A 296 1.65 5.53 18.97
N THR A 297 2.03 6.54 19.75
CA THR A 297 1.70 7.92 19.43
C THR A 297 2.52 8.34 18.21
N VAL A 298 1.83 8.73 17.14
CA VAL A 298 2.45 9.20 15.90
C VAL A 298 2.63 10.70 15.98
N ALA A 299 3.86 11.18 15.84
CA ALA A 299 4.15 12.60 15.75
C ALA A 299 3.59 13.19 14.45
N ALA A 300 3.05 14.41 14.51
CA ALA A 300 2.56 15.11 13.33
C ALA A 300 3.72 15.49 12.41
N ASN A 301 3.77 14.88 11.23
CA ASN A 301 4.76 15.09 10.18
C ASN A 301 4.18 14.67 8.81
N LYS A 302 4.96 14.85 7.74
CA LYS A 302 4.58 14.49 6.37
C LYS A 302 4.24 13.00 6.16
N PHE A 303 4.76 12.10 6.98
CA PHE A 303 4.42 10.67 6.91
C PHE A 303 3.08 10.38 7.57
N SER A 304 2.78 11.07 8.68
CA SER A 304 1.54 10.89 9.44
C SER A 304 0.29 11.29 8.65
N SER A 305 0.40 12.20 7.67
CA SER A 305 -0.71 12.56 6.78
C SER A 305 -1.12 11.44 5.83
N ALA A 306 -0.25 10.43 5.61
CA ALA A 306 -0.61 9.25 4.84
C ALA A 306 -1.45 8.25 5.64
N LEU A 307 -1.60 8.46 6.96
CA LEU A 307 -2.46 7.64 7.80
C LEU A 307 -3.92 8.07 7.55
N GLY A 308 -4.76 7.11 7.13
CA GLY A 308 -6.19 7.35 6.94
C GLY A 308 -6.91 7.64 8.25
N SER A 309 -8.13 8.19 8.17
CA SER A 309 -8.97 8.41 9.36
C SER A 309 -9.23 7.09 10.10
N ASN A 310 -9.15 7.10 11.44
CA ASN A 310 -9.36 5.93 12.32
C ASN A 310 -8.36 4.77 12.13
N THR A 311 -7.12 5.03 11.76
CA THR A 311 -6.11 3.98 11.63
C THR A 311 -5.02 4.08 12.68
N HIS A 312 -4.67 2.94 13.27
CA HIS A 312 -3.56 2.80 14.20
C HIS A 312 -2.38 2.14 13.50
N LEU A 313 -1.18 2.46 13.96
CA LEU A 313 0.00 1.62 13.73
C LEU A 313 0.09 0.58 14.84
N VAL A 314 0.76 -0.53 14.57
CA VAL A 314 1.19 -1.47 15.59
C VAL A 314 2.69 -1.69 15.50
N MET A 315 3.37 -1.63 16.64
CA MET A 315 4.79 -1.94 16.76
C MET A 315 4.97 -3.09 17.74
N LEU A 316 5.77 -4.07 17.34
CA LEU A 316 5.94 -5.31 18.07
C LEU A 316 7.39 -5.46 18.50
N ASN A 317 7.58 -6.01 19.69
CA ASN A 317 8.87 -6.37 20.24
C ASN A 317 9.89 -5.23 20.17
N CYS A 318 9.51 -4.03 20.60
CA CYS A 318 10.33 -2.86 20.35
C CYS A 318 11.55 -2.80 21.25
N ASN A 319 12.69 -2.43 20.67
CA ASN A 319 13.73 -1.73 21.42
C ASN A 319 13.40 -0.23 21.55
N ALA A 320 14.22 0.53 22.28
CA ALA A 320 14.09 1.99 22.31
C ALA A 320 15.21 2.69 21.53
N ILE A 321 14.94 3.93 21.13
CA ILE A 321 15.89 4.83 20.49
C ILE A 321 16.05 6.05 21.41
N LYS A 322 17.28 6.48 21.70
CA LYS A 322 17.53 7.77 22.37
C LYS A 322 18.00 8.79 21.33
N LEU A 323 17.29 9.92 21.25
CA LEU A 323 17.76 11.08 20.48
C LEU A 323 18.85 11.81 21.28
N ALA A 324 19.91 12.24 20.61
CA ALA A 324 20.97 13.02 21.22
C ALA A 324 20.45 14.37 21.75
N GLU A 325 20.81 14.71 22.99
CA GLU A 325 20.45 15.99 23.61
C GLU A 325 21.11 17.18 22.91
N THR A 326 22.33 16.97 22.42
CA THR A 326 23.03 17.87 21.50
C THR A 326 23.32 17.08 20.24
N ALA A 327 22.61 17.41 19.15
CA ALA A 327 22.80 16.74 17.88
C ALA A 327 24.20 17.03 17.31
N PRO A 328 24.79 16.08 16.56
CA PRO A 328 26.03 16.32 15.82
C PRO A 328 25.92 17.51 14.86
N GLU A 329 27.05 18.07 14.46
CA GLU A 329 27.07 19.20 13.52
C GLU A 329 26.33 18.89 12.22
N GLY A 330 25.46 19.82 11.80
CA GLY A 330 24.65 19.67 10.58
C GLY A 330 23.52 18.64 10.69
N VAL A 331 23.30 18.03 11.86
CA VAL A 331 22.28 17.00 12.07
C VAL A 331 21.08 17.54 12.83
N THR A 332 19.88 17.25 12.33
CA THR A 332 18.61 17.44 13.04
C THR A 332 18.00 16.09 13.35
N VAL A 333 17.66 15.84 14.62
CA VAL A 333 16.96 14.61 15.05
C VAL A 333 15.50 14.90 15.39
N THR A 334 14.59 14.06 14.91
CA THR A 334 13.14 14.21 15.06
C THR A 334 12.51 12.91 15.54
N GLU A 335 11.66 13.00 16.55
CA GLU A 335 10.83 11.88 17.02
C GLU A 335 9.67 11.65 16.05
N LEU A 336 9.47 10.38 15.64
CA LEU A 336 8.37 9.98 14.75
C LEU A 336 7.29 9.19 15.47
N LEU A 337 7.70 8.23 16.30
CA LEU A 337 6.83 7.29 17.00
C LEU A 337 7.31 7.11 18.43
N ALA A 338 6.38 7.13 19.39
CA ALA A 338 6.72 6.94 20.81
C ALA A 338 5.59 6.23 21.58
N THR A 339 5.92 5.66 22.73
CA THR A 339 4.93 5.26 23.73
C THR A 339 4.20 6.47 24.32
N SER A 340 3.17 6.23 25.13
CA SER A 340 2.68 7.23 26.07
C SER A 340 3.72 7.53 27.16
N LEU A 341 3.43 8.51 28.01
CA LEU A 341 4.25 8.81 29.21
C LEU A 341 4.26 7.65 30.23
N LYS A 342 3.33 6.69 30.10
CA LYS A 342 3.25 5.49 30.95
C LYS A 342 3.96 4.28 30.35
N GLY A 343 4.74 4.47 29.28
CA GLY A 343 5.60 3.40 28.78
C GLY A 343 6.56 2.93 29.86
N TYR A 344 6.95 1.67 29.83
CA TYR A 344 7.98 1.12 30.71
C TYR A 344 8.85 0.17 29.92
N ALA A 345 10.06 -0.08 30.39
CA ALA A 345 10.96 -0.99 29.71
C ALA A 345 11.67 -1.93 30.68
N LYS A 346 12.00 -3.12 30.18
CA LYS A 346 12.76 -4.13 30.91
C LYS A 346 14.06 -4.42 30.15
N THR A 347 15.17 -4.54 30.85
CA THR A 347 16.48 -4.76 30.23
C THR A 347 16.66 -6.20 29.72
N GLU A 348 16.12 -7.18 30.45
CA GLU A 348 16.25 -8.60 30.12
C GLU A 348 14.91 -9.33 30.20
N ILE A 349 14.62 -10.12 29.16
CA ILE A 349 13.41 -10.94 29.08
C ILE A 349 13.80 -12.42 29.12
N THR A 350 13.32 -13.11 30.14
CA THR A 350 13.45 -14.56 30.34
C THR A 350 12.05 -15.20 30.35
N LYS A 351 11.99 -16.53 30.44
CA LYS A 351 10.71 -17.25 30.52
C LYS A 351 9.89 -16.90 31.76
N ASP A 352 10.55 -16.45 32.82
CA ASP A 352 9.91 -16.10 34.10
C ASP A 352 9.62 -14.60 34.22
N THR A 353 10.00 -13.80 33.22
CA THR A 353 9.77 -12.36 33.23
C THR A 353 8.27 -12.08 33.08
N LYS A 354 7.73 -11.37 34.07
CA LYS A 354 6.34 -10.89 34.01
C LYS A 354 6.21 -9.75 33.02
N ILE A 355 5.06 -9.70 32.36
CA ILE A 355 4.76 -8.64 31.39
C ILE A 355 4.36 -7.37 32.13
N GLU A 356 3.68 -7.50 33.27
CA GLU A 356 3.25 -6.37 34.08
C GLU A 356 4.44 -5.54 34.57
N LYS A 357 4.18 -4.24 34.73
CA LYS A 357 5.13 -3.33 35.34
C LYS A 357 5.38 -3.73 36.80
N GLU A 358 6.64 -3.86 37.18
CA GLU A 358 7.10 -4.18 38.53
C GLU A 358 7.86 -3.01 39.15
N GLU A 359 8.09 -3.09 40.47
CA GLU A 359 8.88 -2.10 41.19
C GLU A 359 10.35 -2.16 40.71
N GLY A 360 10.86 -1.04 40.18
CA GLY A 360 12.19 -0.94 39.58
C GLY A 360 12.18 -0.80 38.05
N ASP A 361 11.07 -1.07 37.37
CA ASP A 361 10.94 -0.78 35.94
C ASP A 361 10.87 0.73 35.70
N GLU A 362 11.75 1.26 34.85
CA GLU A 362 11.76 2.67 34.48
C GLU A 362 10.50 3.00 33.67
N GLU A 363 9.65 3.86 34.22
CA GLU A 363 8.50 4.42 33.52
C GLU A 363 8.86 5.73 32.83
N GLY A 364 8.40 5.91 31.61
CA GLY A 364 8.53 7.13 30.87
C GLY A 364 8.12 6.99 29.41
N LYS A 365 8.42 8.04 28.64
CA LYS A 365 8.25 8.03 27.20
C LYS A 365 9.44 7.34 26.54
N TYR A 366 9.19 6.30 25.76
CA TYR A 366 10.18 5.63 24.95
C TYR A 366 9.95 5.94 23.47
N VAL A 367 11.02 6.34 22.77
CA VAL A 367 10.95 6.58 21.33
C VAL A 367 11.13 5.26 20.60
N LEU A 368 10.19 4.98 19.71
CA LEU A 368 10.08 3.76 18.93
C LEU A 368 10.39 4.01 17.45
N GLY A 369 10.37 5.28 17.02
CA GLY A 369 10.74 5.67 15.66
C GLY A 369 11.30 7.07 15.64
N ALA A 370 12.39 7.28 14.89
CA ALA A 370 13.06 8.56 14.81
C ALA A 370 13.66 8.79 13.42
N MET A 371 13.91 10.05 13.10
CA MET A 371 14.59 10.49 11.88
C MET A 371 15.78 11.35 12.25
N ALA A 372 16.92 11.14 11.59
CA ALA A 372 18.04 12.06 11.57
C ALA A 372 18.23 12.60 10.15
N GLU A 373 18.27 13.92 10.01
CA GLU A 373 18.56 14.60 8.75
C GLU A 373 19.90 15.30 8.88
N LYS A 374 20.88 14.90 8.06
CA LYS A 374 22.22 15.51 8.02
C LYS A 374 22.37 16.33 6.77
N THR A 375 22.65 17.62 6.90
CA THR A 375 22.96 18.51 5.78
C THR A 375 24.42 18.92 5.83
N ALA A 376 25.18 18.56 4.80
CA ALA A 376 26.59 18.90 4.63
C ALA A 376 26.86 19.20 3.15
N ASP A 377 27.64 20.24 2.86
CA ASP A 377 28.02 20.64 1.49
C ASP A 377 26.84 20.78 0.52
N GLY A 378 25.70 21.27 1.02
CA GLY A 378 24.47 21.45 0.23
C GLY A 378 23.72 20.16 -0.12
N LYS A 379 24.12 19.02 0.44
CA LYS A 379 23.45 17.72 0.29
C LYS A 379 22.81 17.33 1.61
N THR A 380 21.61 16.74 1.54
CA THR A 380 20.89 16.27 2.71
C THR A 380 20.69 14.77 2.61
N SER A 381 21.12 14.03 3.64
CA SER A 381 20.83 12.61 3.81
C SER A 381 19.90 12.38 4.98
N LYS A 382 19.00 11.40 4.88
CA LYS A 382 18.11 11.00 5.97
C LYS A 382 18.42 9.59 6.45
N LEU A 383 18.48 9.40 7.77
CA LEU A 383 18.36 8.09 8.42
C LEU A 383 17.02 8.03 9.13
N ILE A 384 16.12 7.13 8.71
CA ILE A 384 14.90 6.83 9.43
C ILE A 384 15.07 5.48 10.11
N TRP A 385 14.84 5.45 11.42
CA TRP A 385 14.96 4.24 12.23
C TRP A 385 13.63 3.93 12.90
N LEU A 386 13.11 2.74 12.64
CA LEU A 386 11.89 2.19 13.23
C LEU A 386 12.20 0.96 14.09
N ALA A 387 11.89 0.99 15.37
CA ALA A 387 12.22 -0.08 16.33
C ALA A 387 11.28 -1.30 16.26
N SER A 388 10.66 -1.57 15.10
CA SER A 388 9.91 -2.80 14.85
C SER A 388 9.80 -3.10 13.35
N PRO A 389 10.14 -4.32 12.88
CA PRO A 389 9.95 -4.73 11.49
C PRO A 389 8.48 -4.92 11.10
N ALA A 390 7.56 -4.97 12.07
CA ALA A 390 6.12 -5.09 11.79
C ALA A 390 5.58 -3.94 10.90
N LEU A 391 6.29 -2.82 10.81
CA LEU A 391 5.96 -1.71 9.91
C LEU A 391 6.14 -2.07 8.43
N LEU A 392 6.99 -3.05 8.14
CA LEU A 392 7.34 -3.51 6.78
C LEU A 392 6.74 -4.89 6.47
N ASP A 393 5.76 -5.34 7.26
CA ASP A 393 5.20 -6.69 7.17
C ASP A 393 3.70 -6.62 6.83
N SER A 394 3.34 -7.19 5.68
CA SER A 394 1.96 -7.15 5.18
C SER A 394 0.96 -7.92 6.03
N ARG A 395 1.41 -8.81 6.94
CA ARG A 395 0.51 -9.53 7.86
C ARG A 395 -0.30 -8.58 8.75
N TYR A 396 0.23 -7.37 8.99
CA TYR A 396 -0.44 -6.35 9.80
C TYR A 396 -1.25 -5.34 8.97
N SER A 397 -1.15 -5.36 7.63
CA SER A 397 -1.76 -4.34 6.77
C SER A 397 -3.30 -4.36 6.75
N SER A 398 -3.92 -5.48 7.13
CA SER A 398 -5.39 -5.62 7.13
C SER A 398 -6.06 -4.88 8.28
N TYR A 399 -5.33 -4.62 9.36
CA TYR A 399 -5.86 -4.01 10.59
C TYR A 399 -5.17 -2.70 10.95
N TYR A 400 -3.96 -2.49 10.45
CA TYR A 400 -3.10 -1.36 10.81
C TYR A 400 -2.55 -0.67 9.57
N SER A 401 -2.29 0.63 9.67
CA SER A 401 -1.72 1.44 8.58
C SER A 401 -0.20 1.38 8.50
N ASN A 402 0.39 0.26 8.96
CA ASN A 402 1.83 0.02 8.97
C ASN A 402 2.45 0.18 7.58
N ILE A 403 1.89 -0.53 6.59
CA ILE A 403 2.36 -0.47 5.21
C ILE A 403 2.15 0.91 4.60
N SER A 404 1.04 1.60 4.89
CA SER A 404 0.81 2.97 4.41
C SER A 404 1.87 3.94 4.93
N TYR A 405 2.24 3.82 6.21
CA TYR A 405 3.29 4.63 6.81
C TYR A 405 4.67 4.34 6.22
N PHE A 406 5.00 3.05 6.04
CA PHE A 406 6.23 2.62 5.37
C PHE A 406 6.30 3.16 3.93
N MET A 407 5.23 3.04 3.14
CA MET A 407 5.19 3.53 1.77
C MET A 407 5.34 5.05 1.71
N ALA A 408 4.75 5.79 2.66
CA ALA A 408 4.90 7.24 2.74
C ALA A 408 6.36 7.66 3.05
N ILE A 409 7.03 6.92 3.95
CA ILE A 409 8.46 7.10 4.21
C ILE A 409 9.27 6.80 2.96
N LEU A 410 9.07 5.65 2.34
CA LEU A 410 9.88 5.22 1.19
C LEU A 410 9.75 6.17 0.01
N THR A 411 8.54 6.63 -0.27
CA THR A 411 8.24 7.61 -1.34
C THR A 411 8.96 8.94 -1.09
N ASP A 412 9.02 9.41 0.16
CA ASP A 412 9.78 10.61 0.54
C ASP A 412 11.29 10.43 0.41
N LEU A 413 11.82 9.27 0.78
CA LEU A 413 13.25 8.97 0.62
C LEU A 413 13.66 8.87 -0.85
N CYS A 414 12.71 8.53 -1.73
CA CYS A 414 12.88 8.53 -3.18
C CYS A 414 12.60 9.89 -3.84
N GLU A 415 12.30 10.93 -3.04
CA GLU A 415 11.96 12.28 -3.51
C GLU A 415 10.81 12.33 -4.54
N LYS A 416 9.90 11.36 -4.52
CA LYS A 416 8.74 11.37 -5.42
C LYS A 416 7.76 12.47 -5.00
N GLU A 417 7.42 13.36 -5.95
CA GLU A 417 6.46 14.46 -5.72
C GLU A 417 5.05 13.98 -5.34
N SER A 418 4.65 12.79 -5.80
CA SER A 418 3.32 12.24 -5.55
C SER A 418 3.30 10.72 -5.66
N SER A 419 2.58 10.08 -4.74
CA SER A 419 2.23 8.65 -4.82
C SER A 419 1.29 8.40 -6.00
N VAL A 420 1.48 7.28 -6.68
CA VAL A 420 0.64 6.82 -7.79
C VAL A 420 -0.30 5.69 -7.40
N THR A 421 -0.47 5.43 -6.09
CA THR A 421 -1.38 4.40 -5.58
C THR A 421 -2.84 4.85 -5.63
N ILE A 422 -3.68 3.99 -6.20
CA ILE A 422 -5.11 4.14 -6.44
C ILE A 422 -5.75 2.79 -6.13
N ASN A 423 -6.76 2.80 -5.26
CA ASN A 423 -7.45 1.57 -4.88
C ASN A 423 -8.26 0.99 -6.06
N ALA A 424 -8.15 -0.33 -6.25
CA ALA A 424 -8.98 -1.07 -7.18
C ALA A 424 -10.46 -1.00 -6.77
N LYS A 425 -11.35 -0.99 -7.76
CA LYS A 425 -12.80 -0.98 -7.54
C LYS A 425 -13.28 -2.41 -7.32
N SER A 426 -14.01 -2.65 -6.23
CA SER A 426 -14.64 -3.96 -5.99
C SER A 426 -15.78 -4.17 -6.98
N LEU A 427 -15.78 -5.33 -7.64
CA LEU A 427 -16.84 -5.81 -8.52
C LEU A 427 -17.86 -6.68 -7.77
N GLN A 428 -17.58 -7.00 -6.51
CA GLN A 428 -18.50 -7.77 -5.68
C GLN A 428 -19.71 -6.93 -5.30
N ILE A 429 -20.89 -7.52 -5.43
CA ILE A 429 -22.12 -6.93 -4.89
C ILE A 429 -22.02 -7.08 -3.38
N GLU A 430 -21.94 -5.97 -2.64
CA GLU A 430 -22.06 -6.00 -1.19
C GLU A 430 -23.39 -6.70 -0.83
N ALA A 431 -23.30 -7.83 -0.15
CA ALA A 431 -24.48 -8.44 0.42
C ALA A 431 -25.06 -7.46 1.44
N LEU A 432 -26.38 -7.22 1.38
CA LEU A 432 -27.09 -6.47 2.41
C LEU A 432 -27.00 -7.25 3.72
N THR A 433 -25.96 -6.99 4.52
CA THR A 433 -25.82 -7.55 5.86
C THR A 433 -26.69 -6.75 6.80
N VAL A 434 -27.79 -7.36 7.26
CA VAL A 434 -28.62 -6.79 8.33
C VAL A 434 -27.83 -6.92 9.63
N SER A 435 -27.46 -5.79 10.25
CA SER A 435 -26.77 -5.81 11.55
C SER A 435 -27.59 -6.58 12.59
N GLU A 436 -26.95 -7.22 13.58
CA GLU A 436 -27.68 -7.92 14.66
C GLU A 436 -28.68 -6.99 15.36
N ALA A 437 -28.33 -5.72 15.54
CA ALA A 437 -29.22 -4.72 16.12
C ALA A 437 -30.47 -4.50 15.24
N SER A 438 -30.29 -4.37 13.91
CA SER A 438 -31.39 -4.24 12.96
C SER A 438 -32.24 -5.52 12.89
N ALA A 439 -31.60 -6.70 12.90
CA ALA A 439 -32.29 -7.98 12.89
C ALA A 439 -33.12 -8.18 14.16
N ASN A 440 -32.57 -7.83 15.33
CA ASN A 440 -33.28 -7.89 16.61
C ASN A 440 -34.44 -6.88 16.66
N LEU A 441 -34.23 -5.64 16.20
CA LEU A 441 -35.29 -4.63 16.14
C LEU A 441 -36.45 -5.10 15.25
N TRP A 442 -36.15 -5.53 14.03
CA TRP A 442 -37.17 -6.03 13.11
C TRP A 442 -37.81 -7.34 13.59
N GLY A 443 -37.04 -8.20 14.27
CA GLY A 443 -37.55 -9.38 14.95
C GLY A 443 -38.59 -9.03 16.02
N ILE A 444 -38.29 -8.07 16.90
CA ILE A 444 -39.24 -7.57 17.91
C ILE A 444 -40.50 -7.00 17.25
N ILE A 445 -40.34 -6.20 16.20
CA ILE A 445 -41.49 -5.58 15.51
C ILE A 445 -42.40 -6.65 14.90
N LEU A 446 -41.83 -7.59 14.14
CA LEU A 446 -42.59 -8.58 13.38
C LEU A 446 -43.17 -9.70 14.26
N ILE A 447 -42.45 -10.12 15.30
CA ILE A 447 -42.85 -11.26 16.16
C ILE A 447 -43.67 -10.79 17.37
N ALA A 448 -43.37 -9.62 17.95
CA ALA A 448 -44.05 -9.15 19.15
C ALA A 448 -45.03 -8.02 18.85
N VAL A 449 -44.56 -6.90 18.30
CA VAL A 449 -45.37 -5.67 18.20
C VAL A 449 -46.58 -5.84 17.29
N ILE A 450 -46.39 -6.36 16.07
CA ILE A 450 -47.49 -6.53 15.11
C ILE A 450 -48.52 -7.56 15.63
N PRO A 451 -48.14 -8.77 16.07
CA PRO A 451 -49.11 -9.73 16.61
C PRO A 451 -49.86 -9.19 17.83
N LEU A 452 -49.17 -8.49 18.74
CA LEU A 452 -49.82 -7.89 19.91
C LEU A 452 -50.82 -6.80 19.51
N ALA A 453 -50.47 -5.94 18.54
CA ALA A 453 -51.37 -4.92 18.01
C ALA A 453 -52.63 -5.54 17.38
N VAL A 454 -52.48 -6.64 16.64
CA VAL A 454 -53.59 -7.41 16.06
C VAL A 454 -54.47 -8.04 17.17
N LEU A 455 -53.86 -8.61 18.20
CA LEU A 455 -54.60 -9.19 19.33
C LEU A 455 -55.37 -8.13 20.13
N VAL A 456 -54.73 -7.00 20.44
CA VAL A 456 -55.36 -5.88 21.16
C VAL A 456 -56.51 -5.29 20.35
N THR A 457 -56.30 -5.03 19.05
CA THR A 457 -57.37 -4.51 18.18
C THR A 457 -58.52 -5.52 18.06
N GLY A 458 -58.23 -6.80 17.89
CA GLY A 458 -59.23 -7.87 17.90
C GLY A 458 -60.03 -7.93 19.20
N PHE A 459 -59.35 -7.84 20.35
CA PHE A 459 -59.99 -7.82 21.67
C PHE A 459 -60.86 -6.59 21.89
N VAL A 460 -60.40 -5.39 21.50
CA VAL A 460 -61.17 -4.14 21.60
C VAL A 460 -62.45 -4.23 20.77
N ILE A 461 -62.37 -4.76 19.55
CA ILE A 461 -63.53 -4.97 18.67
C ILE A 461 -64.50 -5.99 19.30
N TRP A 462 -63.99 -7.10 19.80
CA TRP A 462 -64.79 -8.14 20.47
C TRP A 462 -65.53 -7.60 21.70
N ASN A 463 -64.84 -6.88 22.59
CA ASN A 463 -65.42 -6.30 23.81
C ASN A 463 -66.47 -5.21 23.49
N ARG A 464 -66.24 -4.41 22.44
CA ARG A 464 -67.25 -3.46 21.93
C ARG A 464 -68.49 -4.16 21.38
N ARG A 465 -68.34 -5.37 20.83
CA ARG A 465 -69.45 -6.13 20.23
C ARG A 465 -70.28 -6.88 21.28
N ILE A 466 -69.69 -7.29 22.40
CA ILE A 466 -70.41 -7.92 23.53
C ILE A 466 -71.18 -6.90 24.37
N LYS A 467 -70.75 -5.64 24.41
CA LYS A 467 -71.43 -4.55 25.12
C LYS A 467 -72.58 -3.89 24.32
N ARG A 468 -72.83 -4.34 23.09
CA ARG A 468 -74.05 -4.06 22.32
C ARG A 468 -74.96 -5.28 22.42
#